data_AF-A0A9P1GC57-F1
#
_entry.id   AF-A0A9P1GC57-F1
#
_cell.length_a   1.000
_cell.length_b   1.000
_cell.length_c   1.000
_cell.angle_alpha   90.00
_cell.angle_beta   90.00
_cell.angle_gamma   90.00
#
_symmetry.space_group_name_H-M   'P 1'
#
loop_
_entity.id
_entity.type
_entity.pdbx_description
1 polymer ?
#
loop_
_entity_poly.entity_id
_entity_poly.type
_entity_poly.pdbx_seq_one_letter_code
_entity_poly.pdbx_strand_id
1 'polypeptide(L)'
;MGSKNYASLRMATHRAATQAQFVCDALTSESDLGDISAEILRQCLQRNSRDNMTCMIMHFADGSEWTNYPDEMKNYEKLVDGDRDEDVQSHYATFLSTAKFPAQAVTCNVCQRWLVQMQQCTCKQTFYCSRHCQKKGWKVHQAVCPNKQAK
;
A
#
# COMPACT_ATOMS: atom_id res chain seq x y z
N MET A 1 -24.90 0.16 -1.74
CA MET A 1 -24.79 1.34 -2.64
C MET A 1 -23.67 1.02 -3.62
N GLY A 2 -23.97 0.99 -4.92
CA GLY A 2 -23.08 0.38 -5.92
C GLY A 2 -21.83 1.22 -6.20
N SER A 3 -20.66 0.60 -6.04
CA SER A 3 -19.39 1.12 -6.56
C SER A 3 -19.50 1.23 -8.09
N LYS A 4 -19.32 2.43 -8.62
CA LYS A 4 -19.21 2.65 -10.06
C LYS A 4 -17.75 2.43 -10.44
N ASN A 5 -17.47 1.33 -11.11
CA ASN A 5 -16.14 1.04 -11.64
C ASN A 5 -15.90 1.92 -12.87
N TYR A 6 -14.93 2.83 -12.78
CA TYR A 6 -14.48 3.63 -13.93
C TYR A 6 -13.09 3.15 -14.32
N ALA A 7 -12.99 2.45 -15.45
CA ALA A 7 -11.71 2.09 -16.06
C ALA A 7 -11.40 3.09 -17.19
N SER A 8 -10.27 3.77 -17.11
CA SER A 8 -9.75 4.60 -18.20
C SER A 8 -8.61 3.85 -18.87
N LEU A 9 -8.82 3.44 -20.13
CA LEU A 9 -7.86 2.69 -20.92
C LEU A 9 -7.26 3.61 -21.98
N ARG A 10 -5.95 3.87 -21.90
CA ARG A 10 -5.19 4.48 -23.00
C ARG A 10 -4.56 3.37 -23.83
N MET A 11 -5.13 3.08 -25.00
CA MET A 11 -4.45 2.31 -26.04
C MET A 11 -4.36 3.12 -27.33
N ALA A 12 -3.18 3.12 -27.94
CA ALA A 12 -2.90 3.77 -29.22
C ALA A 12 -3.40 2.94 -30.43
N THR A 13 -4.59 2.33 -30.34
CA THR A 13 -5.14 1.51 -31.42
C THR A 13 -6.58 1.91 -31.72
N HIS A 14 -6.99 1.75 -32.98
CA HIS A 14 -8.33 2.06 -33.52
C HIS A 14 -9.51 1.31 -32.85
N ARG A 15 -9.29 0.60 -31.73
CA ARG A 15 -10.25 -0.34 -31.12
C ARG A 15 -10.31 -0.25 -29.58
N ALA A 16 -10.04 0.92 -29.02
CA ALA A 16 -10.12 1.18 -27.58
C ALA A 16 -11.46 0.73 -26.95
N ALA A 17 -12.58 0.83 -27.67
CA ALA A 17 -13.91 0.46 -27.17
C ALA A 17 -14.06 -1.04 -26.86
N THR A 18 -13.56 -1.94 -27.73
CA THR A 18 -13.64 -3.40 -27.48
C THR A 18 -12.82 -3.83 -26.27
N GLN A 19 -11.67 -3.18 -26.05
CA GLN A 19 -10.82 -3.50 -24.90
C GLN A 19 -11.37 -2.88 -23.61
N ALA A 20 -11.97 -1.69 -23.68
CA ALA A 20 -12.68 -1.12 -22.54
C ALA A 20 -13.84 -2.03 -22.08
N GLN A 21 -14.59 -2.62 -23.01
CA GLN A 21 -15.66 -3.55 -22.66
C GLN A 21 -15.11 -4.82 -22.01
N PHE A 22 -14.05 -5.41 -22.55
CA PHE A 22 -13.38 -6.56 -21.93
C PHE A 22 -12.95 -6.26 -20.49
N VAL A 23 -12.36 -5.09 -20.24
CA VAL A 23 -12.01 -4.66 -18.88
C VAL A 23 -13.24 -4.56 -18.00
N CYS A 24 -14.32 -3.92 -18.45
CA CYS A 24 -15.56 -3.84 -17.68
C CYS A 24 -16.15 -5.21 -17.33
N ASP A 25 -16.11 -6.16 -18.26
CA ASP A 25 -16.65 -7.51 -18.07
C ASP A 25 -15.77 -8.36 -17.15
N ALA A 26 -14.45 -8.17 -17.22
CA ALA A 26 -13.47 -8.88 -16.40
C ALA A 26 -13.35 -8.32 -14.98
N LEU A 27 -13.73 -7.06 -14.76
CA LEU A 27 -13.62 -6.40 -13.45
C LEU A 27 -14.67 -6.94 -12.46
N THR A 28 -14.22 -7.84 -11.60
CA THR A 28 -14.91 -8.27 -10.38
C THR A 28 -14.18 -7.79 -9.13
N SER A 29 -14.77 -7.94 -7.94
CA SER A 29 -14.16 -7.50 -6.67
C SER A 29 -12.83 -8.17 -6.34
N GLU A 30 -12.53 -9.33 -6.93
CA GLU A 30 -11.30 -10.10 -6.67
C GLU A 30 -10.34 -10.13 -7.88
N SER A 31 -10.57 -9.30 -8.90
CA SER A 31 -9.77 -9.37 -10.12
C SER A 31 -8.39 -8.76 -9.95
N ASP A 32 -7.36 -9.48 -10.42
CA ASP A 32 -6.01 -8.96 -10.55
C ASP A 32 -5.89 -8.10 -11.83
N LEU A 33 -5.67 -6.80 -11.65
CA LEU A 33 -5.54 -5.85 -12.77
C LEU A 33 -4.31 -6.14 -13.65
N GLY A 34 -3.27 -6.75 -13.07
CA GLY A 34 -2.08 -7.21 -13.78
C GLY A 34 -2.42 -8.33 -14.76
N ASP A 35 -3.22 -9.30 -14.34
CA ASP A 35 -3.67 -10.40 -15.21
C ASP A 35 -4.57 -9.90 -16.35
N ILE A 36 -5.51 -9.01 -16.04
CA ILE A 36 -6.36 -8.37 -17.07
C ILE A 36 -5.49 -7.60 -18.08
N SER A 37 -4.53 -6.81 -17.59
CA SER A 37 -3.61 -6.06 -18.46
C SER A 37 -2.77 -6.99 -19.33
N ALA A 38 -2.25 -8.08 -18.76
CA ALA A 38 -1.49 -9.08 -19.48
C ALA A 38 -2.34 -9.75 -20.57
N GLU A 39 -3.60 -10.05 -20.29
CA GLU A 39 -4.51 -10.65 -21.27
C GLU A 39 -4.82 -9.70 -22.44
N ILE A 40 -5.02 -8.41 -22.18
CA ILE A 40 -5.17 -7.40 -23.25
C ILE A 40 -3.93 -7.39 -24.16
N LEU A 41 -2.74 -7.45 -23.58
CA LEU A 41 -1.48 -7.51 -24.34
C LEU A 41 -1.38 -8.81 -25.15
N ARG A 42 -1.75 -9.97 -24.56
CA ARG A 42 -1.78 -11.26 -25.27
C ARG A 42 -2.73 -11.23 -26.46
N GLN A 43 -3.93 -10.67 -26.32
CA GLN A 43 -4.88 -10.54 -27.43
C GLN A 43 -4.32 -9.65 -28.55
N CYS A 44 -3.59 -8.59 -28.22
CA CYS A 44 -2.96 -7.74 -29.23
C CYS A 44 -1.82 -8.47 -29.96
N LEU A 45 -1.00 -9.25 -29.23
CA LEU A 45 0.05 -10.09 -29.82
C LEU A 45 -0.51 -11.18 -30.72
N GLN A 46 -1.57 -11.89 -30.30
CA GLN A 46 -2.25 -12.92 -31.10
C GLN A 46 -2.82 -12.37 -32.42
N ARG A 47 -3.14 -11.08 -32.45
CA ARG A 47 -3.59 -10.36 -33.65
C ARG A 47 -2.44 -9.81 -34.49
N ASN A 48 -1.20 -10.24 -34.21
CA ASN A 48 0.00 -9.87 -34.93
C ASN A 48 0.28 -8.35 -34.90
N SER A 49 -0.06 -7.68 -33.79
CA SER A 49 0.40 -6.31 -33.54
C SER A 49 1.93 -6.31 -33.43
N ARG A 50 2.58 -5.39 -34.13
CA ARG A 50 4.06 -5.27 -34.19
C ARG A 50 4.60 -3.99 -33.54
N ASP A 51 3.71 -3.13 -33.06
CA ASP A 51 4.08 -1.90 -32.37
C ASP A 51 4.41 -2.17 -30.90
N ASN A 52 5.11 -1.22 -30.27
CA ASN A 52 5.30 -1.21 -28.83
C ASN A 52 3.94 -0.99 -28.14
N MET A 53 3.60 -1.89 -27.21
CA MET A 53 2.32 -1.88 -26.52
C MET A 53 2.52 -1.65 -25.03
N THR A 54 1.80 -0.65 -24.50
CA THR A 54 1.72 -0.37 -23.08
C THR A 54 0.26 -0.42 -22.67
N CYS A 55 -0.05 -1.17 -21.61
CA CYS A 55 -1.38 -1.23 -21.01
C CYS A 55 -1.32 -0.66 -19.60
N MET A 56 -2.27 0.19 -19.25
CA MET A 56 -2.45 0.72 -17.91
C MET A 56 -3.94 0.71 -17.58
N ILE A 57 -4.29 0.02 -16.50
CA ILE A 57 -5.65 0.00 -15.96
C ILE A 57 -5.64 0.78 -14.65
N MET A 58 -6.46 1.82 -14.57
CA MET A 58 -6.65 2.60 -13.35
C MET A 58 -8.02 2.27 -12.75
N HIS A 59 -8.02 1.79 -11.51
CA HIS A 59 -9.23 1.56 -10.72
C HIS A 59 -9.36 2.64 -9.64
N PHE A 60 -10.43 3.43 -9.71
CA PHE A 60 -10.72 4.46 -8.71
C PHE A 60 -11.56 3.88 -7.58
N ALA A 61 -11.04 3.96 -6.35
CA ALA A 61 -11.82 3.75 -5.14
C ALA A 61 -12.37 5.08 -4.62
N ASP A 62 -13.44 5.05 -3.82
CA ASP A 62 -14.07 6.26 -3.26
C ASP A 62 -13.19 6.99 -2.23
N GLY A 63 -12.10 6.37 -1.78
CA GLY A 63 -11.16 6.95 -0.84
C GLY A 63 -11.65 6.94 0.62
N SER A 64 -12.83 6.39 0.91
CA SER A 64 -13.42 6.39 2.25
C SER A 64 -12.54 5.68 3.27
N GLU A 65 -11.86 4.59 2.88
CA GLU A 65 -10.89 3.88 3.72
C GLU A 65 -9.69 4.74 4.13
N TRP A 66 -9.33 5.74 3.32
CA TRP A 66 -8.17 6.62 3.53
C TRP A 66 -8.48 7.83 4.41
N THR A 67 -9.76 8.14 4.62
CA THR A 67 -10.17 9.30 5.44
C THR A 67 -9.85 9.14 6.92
N ASN A 68 -9.82 7.90 7.43
CA ASN A 68 -9.72 7.66 8.86
C ASN A 68 -8.28 7.83 9.40
N TYR A 69 -7.26 7.59 8.57
CA TYR A 69 -5.85 7.62 8.98
C TYR A 69 -4.98 8.17 7.84
N PRO A 70 -5.02 9.49 7.59
CA PRO A 70 -4.29 10.12 6.49
C PRO A 70 -2.76 10.00 6.63
N ASP A 71 -2.27 9.63 7.82
CA ASP A 71 -0.86 9.50 8.17
C ASP A 71 -0.40 8.03 8.31
N GLU A 72 -1.20 7.06 7.85
CA GLU A 72 -0.84 5.64 7.89
C GLU A 72 0.01 5.22 6.69
N MET A 73 1.18 4.62 6.96
CA MET A 73 1.99 3.93 5.97
C MET A 73 1.35 2.58 5.62
N LYS A 74 1.03 2.39 4.34
CA LYS A 74 0.52 1.11 3.81
C LYS A 74 1.63 0.33 3.11
N ASN A 75 1.44 -0.98 3.04
CA ASN A 75 2.30 -1.92 2.33
C ASN A 75 3.79 -1.85 2.74
N TYR A 76 4.04 -1.59 4.02
CA TYR A 76 5.40 -1.44 4.54
C TYR A 76 6.15 -2.77 4.64
N GLU A 77 5.46 -3.90 4.59
CA GLU A 77 6.06 -5.24 4.52
C GLU A 77 6.99 -5.35 3.31
N LYS A 78 6.64 -4.68 2.21
CA LYS A 78 7.51 -4.61 1.03
C LYS A 78 8.87 -4.01 1.40
N LEU A 79 8.92 -3.02 2.30
CA LEU A 79 10.15 -2.35 2.74
C LEU A 79 11.08 -3.24 3.54
N VAL A 80 10.55 -4.28 4.19
CA VAL A 80 11.28 -5.15 5.12
C VAL A 80 11.87 -6.35 4.39
N ASP A 81 11.20 -6.84 3.34
CA ASP A 81 11.64 -8.01 2.59
C ASP A 81 12.59 -7.65 1.44
N GLY A 82 13.84 -8.09 1.54
CA GLY A 82 14.69 -8.42 0.40
C GLY A 82 15.86 -7.47 0.11
N ASP A 83 16.91 -8.09 -0.42
CA ASP A 83 18.12 -7.52 -1.02
C ASP A 83 17.73 -6.47 -2.07
N ARG A 84 17.66 -5.22 -1.64
CA ARG A 84 17.27 -4.08 -2.47
C ARG A 84 18.52 -3.34 -2.89
N ASP A 85 18.52 -2.91 -4.15
CA ASP A 85 19.51 -1.99 -4.68
C ASP A 85 19.73 -0.80 -3.72
N GLU A 86 20.98 -0.43 -3.51
CA GLU A 86 21.39 0.66 -2.61
C GLU A 86 20.68 1.98 -2.95
N ASP A 87 20.45 2.24 -4.24
CA ASP A 87 19.72 3.43 -4.71
C ASP A 87 18.26 3.42 -4.24
N VAL A 88 17.62 2.25 -4.30
CA VAL A 88 16.23 2.08 -3.84
C VAL A 88 16.13 2.31 -2.34
N GLN A 89 17.09 1.78 -1.56
CA GLN A 89 17.15 2.00 -0.12
C GLN A 89 17.33 3.48 0.22
N SER A 90 18.22 4.17 -0.49
CA SER A 90 18.49 5.60 -0.32
C SER A 90 17.24 6.47 -0.59
N HIS A 91 16.50 6.17 -1.66
CA HIS A 91 15.25 6.86 -1.96
C HIS A 91 14.18 6.63 -0.88
N TYR A 92 14.05 5.39 -0.37
CA TYR A 92 13.12 5.12 0.73
C TYR A 92 13.52 5.83 2.01
N ALA A 93 14.80 5.83 2.39
CA ALA A 93 15.28 6.55 3.56
C ALA A 93 14.99 8.06 3.45
N THR A 94 15.23 8.63 2.26
CA THR A 94 14.93 10.04 1.97
C THR A 94 13.44 10.34 2.10
N PHE A 95 12.58 9.47 1.56
CA PHE A 95 11.14 9.59 1.68
C PHE A 95 10.67 9.53 3.13
N LEU A 96 11.13 8.53 3.90
CA LEU A 96 10.77 8.38 5.32
C LEU A 96 11.17 9.62 6.13
N SER A 97 12.37 10.14 5.91
CA SER A 97 12.85 11.37 6.54
C SER A 97 11.99 12.59 6.16
N THR A 98 11.70 12.77 4.87
CA THR A 98 10.92 13.91 4.37
C THR A 98 9.46 13.88 4.87
N ALA A 99 8.85 12.70 4.88
CA ALA A 99 7.49 12.46 5.36
C ALA A 99 7.40 12.34 6.89
N LYS A 100 8.53 12.48 7.60
CA LYS A 100 8.65 12.44 9.07
C LYS A 100 8.27 11.10 9.70
N PHE A 101 8.37 10.01 8.95
CA PHE A 101 8.22 8.67 9.49
C PHE A 101 9.50 8.25 10.24
N PRO A 102 9.39 7.32 11.20
CA PRO A 102 10.54 6.60 11.73
C PRO A 102 11.41 5.99 10.62
N ALA A 103 12.74 6.01 10.80
CA ALA A 103 13.68 5.52 9.79
C ALA A 103 13.57 4.01 9.51
N GLN A 104 13.01 3.26 10.45
CA GLN A 104 12.70 1.83 10.30
C GLN A 104 11.21 1.62 10.40
N ALA A 105 10.72 0.60 9.70
CA ALA A 105 9.34 0.17 9.80
C ALA A 105 9.02 -0.24 11.24
N VAL A 106 8.11 0.51 11.87
CA VAL A 106 7.67 0.27 13.24
C VAL A 106 6.16 0.21 13.29
N THR A 107 5.62 -0.87 13.85
CA THR A 107 4.18 -1.09 13.89
C THR A 107 3.64 -0.90 15.30
N CYS A 108 2.38 -0.51 15.40
CA CYS A 108 1.70 -0.43 16.67
C CYS A 108 1.51 -1.84 17.23
N ASN A 109 2.00 -2.10 18.44
CA ASN A 109 1.90 -3.42 19.09
C ASN A 109 0.46 -3.89 19.36
N VAL A 110 -0.55 -3.04 19.12
CA VAL A 110 -1.98 -3.36 19.33
C VAL A 110 -2.75 -3.49 18.03
N CYS A 111 -2.60 -2.55 17.09
CA CYS A 111 -3.38 -2.52 15.85
C CYS A 111 -2.54 -2.75 14.58
N GLN A 112 -1.23 -2.97 14.72
CA GLN A 112 -0.29 -3.24 13.63
C GLN A 112 -0.18 -2.14 12.56
N ARG A 113 -0.74 -0.95 12.81
CA ARG A 113 -0.57 0.22 11.94
C ARG A 113 0.75 0.93 12.20
N TRP A 114 1.32 1.48 11.13
CA TRP A 114 2.48 2.35 11.19
C TRP A 114 2.05 3.77 10.81
N LEU A 115 2.05 4.69 11.78
CA LEU A 115 1.72 6.09 11.56
C LEU A 115 2.98 6.95 11.56
N VAL A 116 2.88 8.18 11.03
CA VAL A 116 3.95 9.20 11.13
C VAL A 116 4.34 9.41 12.60
N GLN A 117 3.34 9.61 13.47
CA GLN A 117 3.56 9.89 14.89
C GLN A 117 3.35 8.64 15.74
N MET A 118 4.45 7.93 16.00
CA MET A 118 4.46 6.77 16.88
C MET A 118 4.86 7.16 18.31
N GLN A 119 4.10 6.68 19.30
CA GLN A 119 4.45 6.77 20.71
C GLN A 119 5.36 5.59 21.07
N GLN A 120 6.56 5.89 21.54
CA GLN A 120 7.50 4.89 21.98
C GLN A 120 7.45 4.75 23.51
N CYS A 121 7.52 3.52 24.01
CA CYS A 121 7.71 3.31 25.45
C CYS A 121 9.11 3.77 25.89
N THR A 122 9.29 4.12 27.16
CA THR A 122 10.59 4.50 27.74
C THR A 122 11.64 3.38 27.66
N CYS A 123 11.22 2.12 27.54
CA CYS A 123 12.13 0.99 27.27
C CYS A 123 12.64 0.94 25.82
N LYS A 124 12.07 1.75 24.92
CA LYS A 124 12.34 1.79 23.47
C LYS A 124 12.04 0.50 22.69
N GLN A 125 11.53 -0.55 23.34
CA GLN A 125 11.26 -1.86 22.73
C GLN A 125 9.88 -1.99 22.08
N THR A 126 8.94 -1.10 22.39
CA THR A 126 7.56 -1.16 21.85
C THR A 126 7.07 0.20 21.41
N PHE A 127 6.25 0.20 20.37
CA PHE A 127 5.65 1.38 19.76
C PHE A 127 4.12 1.27 19.72
N TYR A 128 3.45 2.42 19.77
CA TYR A 128 2.00 2.54 19.75
C TYR A 128 1.59 3.72 18.89
N CYS A 129 0.50 3.58 18.12
CA CYS A 129 -0.01 4.69 17.31
C CYS A 129 -0.76 5.76 18.13
N SER A 130 -1.14 5.47 19.37
CA SER A 130 -1.93 6.38 20.21
C SER A 130 -1.87 6.01 21.69
N ARG A 131 -2.25 6.97 22.56
CA ARG A 131 -2.40 6.73 24.02
C ARG A 131 -3.42 5.63 24.33
N HIS A 132 -4.45 5.49 23.49
CA HIS A 132 -5.45 4.43 23.64
C HIS A 132 -4.81 3.05 23.44
N CYS A 133 -4.07 2.88 22.34
CA CYS A 133 -3.32 1.66 22.08
C CYS A 133 -2.24 1.41 23.15
N GLN A 134 -1.54 2.46 23.61
CA GLN A 134 -0.56 2.34 24.69
C GLN A 134 -1.20 1.80 25.97
N LYS A 135 -2.32 2.37 26.44
CA LYS A 135 -3.02 1.89 27.64
C LYS A 135 -3.50 0.44 27.51
N LYS A 136 -3.99 0.06 26.32
CA LYS A 136 -4.45 -1.31 26.04
C LYS A 136 -3.29 -2.30 26.03
N GLY A 137 -2.21 -2.00 25.31
CA GLY A 137 -1.01 -2.83 25.22
C GLY A 137 -0.17 -2.86 26.49
N TRP A 138 -0.21 -1.80 27.30
CA TRP A 138 0.56 -1.69 28.54
C TRP A 138 0.24 -2.81 29.53
N LYS A 139 -1.01 -3.28 29.61
CA LYS A 139 -1.39 -4.40 30.49
C LYS A 139 -0.56 -5.66 30.24
N VAL A 140 -0.16 -5.89 28.98
CA VAL A 140 0.66 -7.02 28.55
C VAL A 140 2.14 -6.63 28.62
N HIS A 141 2.53 -5.52 27.99
CA HIS A 141 3.92 -5.10 27.91
C HIS A 141 4.54 -4.79 29.27
N GLN A 142 3.75 -4.32 30.25
CA GLN A 142 4.28 -4.03 31.58
C GLN A 142 5.03 -5.24 32.12
N ALA A 143 4.52 -6.47 31.99
CA ALA A 143 5.14 -7.66 32.56
C ALA A 143 6.61 -7.84 32.14
N VAL A 144 6.95 -7.43 30.92
CA VAL A 144 8.27 -7.57 30.30
C VAL A 144 9.04 -6.24 30.16
N CYS A 145 8.45 -5.11 30.56
CA CYS A 145 9.08 -3.80 30.41
C CYS A 145 10.22 -3.62 31.42
N PRO A 146 11.48 -3.42 30.97
CA PRO A 146 12.61 -3.21 31.88
C PRO A 146 12.51 -1.87 32.62
N ASN A 147 11.80 -0.88 32.07
CA ASN A 147 11.68 0.48 32.60
C ASN A 147 10.29 0.76 33.21
N LYS A 148 9.70 -0.21 33.94
CA LYS A 148 8.39 -0.05 34.63
C LYS A 148 8.28 1.21 35.51
N GLN A 149 9.41 1.77 35.92
CA GLN A 149 9.51 2.87 36.85
C GLN A 149 10.25 4.05 36.21
N ALA A 150 9.57 4.81 35.35
CA ALA A 150 9.93 6.21 35.13
C ALA A 150 8.69 7.01 35.51
N LYS A 151 8.80 7.71 36.65
CA LYS A 151 7.77 8.55 37.26
C LYS A 151 7.12 9.51 36.27
#